data_AF-A0A4V1J0X1-F1
#
_entry.id   AF-A0A4V1J0X1-F1
#
_cell.length_a   1.000
_cell.length_b   1.000
_cell.length_c   1.000
_cell.angle_alpha   90.00
_cell.angle_beta   90.00
_cell.angle_gamma   90.00
#
_symmetry.space_group_name_H-M   'P 1'
#
loop_
_entity.id
_entity.type
_entity.pdbx_description
1 polymer ?
#
loop_
_entity_poly.entity_id
_entity_poly.type
_entity_poly.pdbx_seq_one_letter_code
_entity_poly.pdbx_strand_id
1 'polypeptide(L)'
;MISPLSIAEREHRILKSDKEKFIHYINHLENKRQKLLEINARLADELQNSDDQLKQMEHERKELKEIVDNQKISPADVARMTAEQEQLSKLIAGEMEREAEASKLAWEQEVVFQRQADELEKTVNEYHTMAHQLLLIPETAENAKGRKFQIELTLHAQRGHKMSSIDLRKEVYLRADKQTAYHGYNDEKNLKLEALDALTERCKEMISDVEHKVAEYETLEEQIKIERAAVAAEKAKSDEEIRQYERDTRQVYSHNKAECLRMNGHYQQLCVTYNNLVHTSNERRKATGNEAIRIIDELIA
;
A
#
# COMPACT_ATOMS: atom_id res chain seq x y z
N MET A 1 29.29 79.86 -17.34
CA MET A 1 29.66 79.27 -16.03
C MET A 1 28.38 78.77 -15.38
N ILE A 2 28.35 77.54 -14.89
CA ILE A 2 27.18 76.97 -14.21
C ILE A 2 27.12 77.54 -12.79
N SER A 3 25.95 78.03 -12.35
CA SER A 3 25.77 78.69 -11.05
C SER A 3 25.93 77.69 -9.89
N PRO A 4 26.63 78.03 -8.80
CA PRO A 4 26.79 77.16 -7.62
C PRO A 4 25.47 76.63 -7.04
N LEU A 5 24.40 77.42 -7.11
CA LEU A 5 23.06 77.01 -6.66
C LEU A 5 22.52 75.80 -7.46
N SER A 6 22.77 75.78 -8.78
CA SER A 6 22.31 74.69 -9.65
C SER A 6 23.03 73.37 -9.40
N ILE A 7 24.28 73.42 -8.90
CA ILE A 7 25.05 72.24 -8.50
C ILE A 7 24.45 71.65 -7.22
N ALA A 8 24.19 72.48 -6.21
CA ALA A 8 23.57 72.05 -4.96
C ALA A 8 22.15 71.48 -5.16
N GLU A 9 21.34 72.09 -6.04
CA GLU A 9 20.02 71.55 -6.40
C GLU A 9 20.09 70.17 -7.08
N ARG A 10 21.12 69.96 -7.92
CA ARG A 10 21.36 68.67 -8.57
C ARG A 10 21.78 67.61 -7.54
N GLU A 11 22.71 67.95 -6.65
CA GLU A 11 23.15 67.06 -5.56
C GLU A 11 21.99 66.71 -4.64
N HIS A 12 21.16 67.68 -4.26
CA HIS A 12 19.98 67.45 -3.43
C HIS A 12 18.99 66.48 -4.10
N ARG A 13 18.75 66.60 -5.42
CA ARG A 13 17.90 65.65 -6.16
C ARG A 13 18.49 64.24 -6.18
N ILE A 14 19.80 64.11 -6.38
CA ILE A 14 20.49 62.82 -6.38
C ILE A 14 20.37 62.16 -5.00
N LEU A 15 20.69 62.89 -3.93
CA LEU A 15 20.60 62.39 -2.55
C LEU A 15 19.18 62.01 -2.16
N LYS A 16 18.17 62.77 -2.61
CA LYS A 16 16.76 62.42 -2.38
C LYS A 16 16.38 61.13 -3.10
N SER A 17 16.79 60.97 -4.35
CA SER A 17 16.56 59.74 -5.12
C SER A 17 17.27 58.54 -4.48
N ASP A 18 18.50 58.70 -4.02
CA ASP A 18 19.24 57.62 -3.37
C ASP A 18 18.65 57.25 -2.00
N LYS A 19 18.16 58.23 -1.23
CA LYS A 19 17.40 57.98 -0.01
C LYS A 19 16.16 57.12 -0.30
N GLU A 20 15.39 57.45 -1.33
CA GLU A 20 14.21 56.67 -1.73
C GLU A 20 14.60 55.23 -2.13
N LYS A 21 15.68 55.04 -2.89
CA LYS A 21 16.21 53.70 -3.23
C LYS A 21 16.61 52.90 -2.00
N PHE A 22 17.30 53.52 -1.02
CA PHE A 22 17.68 52.84 0.21
C PHE A 22 16.47 52.44 1.05
N ILE A 23 15.44 53.28 1.14
CA ILE A 23 14.19 52.92 1.82
C ILE A 23 13.53 51.72 1.15
N HIS A 24 13.44 51.71 -0.19
CA HIS A 24 12.91 50.56 -0.92
C HIS A 24 13.73 49.29 -0.70
N TYR A 25 15.05 49.40 -0.67
CA TYR A 25 15.95 48.28 -0.42
C TYR A 25 15.82 47.75 1.01
N ILE A 26 15.72 48.62 2.01
CA ILE A 26 15.48 48.24 3.41
C ILE A 26 14.14 47.50 3.53
N ASN A 27 13.06 48.05 2.97
CA ASN A 27 11.75 47.39 2.98
C ASN A 27 11.80 46.01 2.28
N HIS A 28 12.56 45.89 1.20
CA HIS A 28 12.75 44.60 0.52
C HIS A 28 13.49 43.59 1.42
N LEU A 29 14.55 44.01 2.11
CA LEU A 29 15.29 43.16 3.04
C LEU A 29 14.45 42.77 4.26
N GLU A 30 13.65 43.67 4.81
CA GLU A 30 12.74 43.38 5.93
C GLU A 30 11.69 42.34 5.54
N ASN A 31 11.09 42.48 4.35
CA ASN A 31 10.17 41.48 3.80
C ASN A 31 10.85 40.12 3.59
N LYS A 32 12.09 40.11 3.10
CA LYS A 32 12.87 38.87 2.93
C LYS A 32 13.19 38.21 4.27
N ARG A 33 13.58 39.01 5.28
CA ARG A 33 13.84 38.54 6.64
C ARG A 33 12.58 37.90 7.25
N GLN A 34 11.42 38.55 7.10
CA GLN A 34 10.16 38.04 7.61
C GLN A 34 9.80 36.67 6.99
N LYS A 35 9.91 36.54 5.67
CA LYS A 35 9.68 35.26 4.97
C LYS A 35 10.63 34.16 5.44
N LEU A 36 11.91 34.49 5.64
CA LEU A 36 12.89 33.51 6.13
C LEU A 36 12.59 33.05 7.55
N LEU A 37 12.12 33.95 8.43
CA LEU A 37 11.70 33.59 9.79
C LEU A 37 10.49 32.66 9.78
N GLU A 38 9.49 32.93 8.93
CA GLU A 38 8.31 32.07 8.76
C GLU A 38 8.68 30.69 8.23
N ILE A 39 9.57 30.62 7.24
CA ILE A 39 10.08 29.34 6.72
C ILE A 39 10.83 28.57 7.80
N ASN A 40 11.69 29.24 8.57
CA ASN A 40 12.48 28.59 9.63
C ASN A 40 11.59 28.06 10.76
N ALA A 41 10.55 28.81 11.15
CA ALA A 41 9.55 28.35 12.10
C ALA A 41 8.83 27.10 11.58
N ARG A 42 8.38 27.12 10.31
CA ARG A 42 7.71 25.95 9.71
C ARG A 42 8.62 24.73 9.65
N LEU A 43 9.88 24.90 9.26
CA LEU A 43 10.87 23.81 9.22
C LEU A 43 11.16 23.24 10.62
N ALA A 44 11.17 24.09 11.65
CA ALA A 44 11.34 23.63 13.03
C ALA A 44 10.15 22.77 13.50
N ASP A 45 8.92 23.17 13.15
CA ASP A 45 7.72 22.39 13.46
C ASP A 45 7.69 21.06 12.69
N GLU A 46 8.04 21.07 11.39
CA GLU A 46 8.15 19.86 10.56
C GLU A 46 9.21 18.89 11.13
N LEU A 47 10.37 19.41 11.55
CA LEU A 47 11.43 18.61 12.17
C LEU A 47 10.98 17.97 13.48
N GLN A 48 10.29 18.74 14.34
CA GLN A 48 9.78 18.23 15.61
C GLN A 48 8.76 17.11 15.40
N ASN A 49 7.83 17.30 14.46
CA ASN A 49 6.85 16.27 14.13
C ASN A 49 7.51 15.00 13.58
N SER A 50 8.52 15.14 12.73
CA SER A 50 9.27 13.99 12.22
C SER A 50 10.04 13.24 13.33
N ASP A 51 10.62 13.97 14.29
CA ASP A 51 11.32 13.38 15.44
C ASP A 51 10.35 12.61 16.36
N ASP A 52 9.13 13.12 16.55
CA ASP A 52 8.10 12.45 17.34
C ASP A 52 7.56 11.18 16.64
N GLN A 53 7.39 11.23 15.31
CA GLN A 53 7.04 10.05 14.51
C GLN A 53 8.14 8.97 14.57
N LEU A 54 9.41 9.38 14.48
CA LEU A 54 10.54 8.44 14.59
C LEU A 54 10.55 7.75 15.95
N LYS A 55 10.35 8.48 17.05
CA LYS A 55 10.27 7.90 18.39
C LYS A 55 9.12 6.91 18.52
N GLN A 56 7.96 7.23 17.94
CA GLN A 56 6.82 6.31 17.94
C GLN A 56 7.14 5.03 17.18
N MET A 57 7.69 5.13 15.96
CA MET A 57 8.08 3.95 15.18
C MET A 57 9.17 3.12 15.86
N GLU A 58 10.13 3.75 16.53
CA GLU A 58 11.15 3.04 17.32
C GLU A 58 10.55 2.28 18.49
N HIS A 59 9.56 2.86 19.16
CA HIS A 59 8.82 2.22 20.23
C HIS A 59 8.03 1.00 19.73
N GLU A 60 7.23 1.17 18.68
CA GLU A 60 6.45 0.09 18.06
C GLU A 60 7.36 -1.05 17.56
N ARG A 61 8.47 -0.71 16.92
CA ARG A 61 9.48 -1.71 16.49
C ARG A 61 10.03 -2.50 17.67
N LYS A 62 10.27 -1.84 18.80
CA LYS A 62 10.77 -2.50 20.01
C LYS A 62 9.72 -3.44 20.59
N GLU A 63 8.47 -3.01 20.68
CA GLU A 63 7.36 -3.85 21.15
C GLU A 63 7.16 -5.08 20.26
N LEU A 64 7.11 -4.89 18.94
CA LEU A 64 7.01 -5.98 17.97
C LEU A 64 8.18 -6.96 18.10
N LYS A 65 9.40 -6.43 18.27
CA LYS A 65 10.57 -7.26 18.48
C LYS A 65 10.48 -8.07 19.77
N GLU A 66 10.04 -7.48 20.88
CA GLU A 66 9.84 -8.20 22.14
C GLU A 66 8.77 -9.29 21.99
N ILE A 67 7.67 -9.02 21.26
CA ILE A 67 6.65 -10.03 20.97
C ILE A 67 7.26 -11.19 20.15
N VAL A 68 8.02 -10.88 19.10
CA VAL A 68 8.66 -11.89 18.25
C VAL A 68 9.73 -12.69 19.00
N ASP A 69 10.58 -12.04 19.79
CA ASP A 69 11.62 -12.70 20.59
C ASP A 69 10.99 -13.60 21.69
N ASN A 70 9.82 -13.24 22.20
CA ASN A 70 9.04 -14.06 23.14
C ASN A 70 8.34 -15.24 22.47
N GLN A 71 8.11 -15.20 21.15
CA GLN A 71 7.63 -16.34 20.40
C GLN A 71 8.76 -17.35 20.25
N LYS A 72 8.64 -18.51 20.92
CA LYS A 72 9.57 -19.63 20.79
C LYS A 72 9.36 -20.39 19.47
N ILE A 73 9.26 -19.67 18.36
CA ILE A 73 9.05 -20.24 17.03
C ILE A 73 10.38 -20.12 16.29
N SER A 74 11.00 -21.25 15.97
CA SER A 74 12.23 -21.26 15.19
C SER A 74 11.93 -20.88 13.74
N PRO A 75 12.87 -20.29 12.99
CA PRO A 75 12.75 -20.17 11.52
C PRO A 75 12.44 -21.52 10.85
N ALA A 76 12.88 -22.64 11.44
CA ALA A 76 12.55 -23.99 10.98
C ALA A 76 11.06 -24.33 11.19
N ASP A 77 10.44 -23.84 12.27
CA ASP A 77 9.01 -24.03 12.51
C ASP A 77 8.18 -23.19 11.53
N VAL A 78 8.61 -21.97 11.21
CA VAL A 78 7.96 -21.16 10.17
C VAL A 78 8.00 -21.87 8.82
N ALA A 79 9.16 -22.40 8.43
CA ALA A 79 9.30 -23.16 7.19
C ALA A 79 8.40 -24.43 7.19
N ARG A 80 8.30 -25.14 8.32
CA ARG A 80 7.38 -26.28 8.48
C ARG A 80 5.92 -25.85 8.33
N MET A 81 5.52 -24.77 8.99
CA MET A 81 4.16 -24.24 8.91
C MET A 81 3.80 -23.80 7.48
N THR A 82 4.73 -23.17 6.76
CA THR A 82 4.51 -22.81 5.35
C THR A 82 4.35 -24.04 4.46
N ALA A 83 5.18 -25.07 4.66
CA ALA A 83 5.05 -26.32 3.91
C ALA A 83 3.74 -27.06 4.22
N GLU A 84 3.33 -27.11 5.50
CA GLU A 84 2.05 -27.66 5.93
C GLU A 84 0.88 -26.88 5.35
N GLN A 85 0.95 -25.55 5.34
CA GLN A 85 -0.06 -24.70 4.72
C GLN A 85 -0.19 -25.00 3.22
N GLU A 86 0.92 -25.07 2.48
CA GLU A 86 0.89 -25.37 1.05
C GLU A 86 0.33 -26.79 0.79
N GLN A 87 0.69 -27.76 1.62
CA GLN A 87 0.15 -29.11 1.53
C GLN A 87 -1.36 -29.15 1.81
N LEU A 88 -1.83 -28.45 2.84
CA LEU A 88 -3.25 -28.36 3.17
C LEU A 88 -4.03 -27.67 2.05
N SER A 89 -3.51 -26.59 1.48
CA SER A 89 -4.14 -25.92 0.34
C SER A 89 -4.28 -26.85 -0.87
N LYS A 90 -3.27 -27.67 -1.16
CA LYS A 90 -3.34 -28.68 -2.24
C LYS A 90 -4.39 -29.77 -1.96
N LEU A 91 -4.46 -30.23 -0.70
CA LEU A 91 -5.46 -31.22 -0.30
C LEU A 91 -6.89 -30.67 -0.42
N ILE A 92 -7.12 -29.44 0.04
CA ILE A 92 -8.42 -28.77 -0.08
C ILE A 92 -8.82 -28.65 -1.55
N ALA A 93 -7.92 -28.18 -2.42
CA ALA A 93 -8.20 -28.07 -3.85
C ALA A 93 -8.59 -29.42 -4.48
N GLY A 94 -7.89 -30.50 -4.12
CA GLY A 94 -8.21 -31.85 -4.60
C GLY A 94 -9.55 -32.39 -4.10
N GLU A 95 -9.92 -32.10 -2.85
CA GLU A 95 -11.24 -32.49 -2.32
C GLU A 95 -12.37 -31.68 -2.95
N MET A 96 -12.17 -30.39 -3.23
CA MET A 96 -13.15 -29.57 -3.97
C MET A 96 -13.37 -30.09 -5.40
N GLU A 97 -12.33 -30.57 -6.06
CA GLU A 97 -12.44 -31.20 -7.38
C GLU A 97 -13.26 -32.50 -7.32
N ARG A 98 -12.97 -33.37 -6.33
CA ARG A 98 -13.75 -34.60 -6.09
C ARG A 98 -15.21 -34.32 -5.76
N GLU A 99 -15.48 -33.29 -4.96
CA GLU A 99 -16.85 -32.87 -4.64
C GLU A 99 -17.59 -32.43 -5.90
N ALA A 100 -16.95 -31.63 -6.76
CA ALA A 100 -17.54 -31.20 -8.02
C ALA A 100 -17.85 -32.38 -8.95
N GLU A 101 -16.95 -33.36 -9.06
CA GLU A 101 -17.18 -34.59 -9.82
C GLU A 101 -18.34 -35.43 -9.25
N ALA A 102 -18.38 -35.63 -7.93
CA ALA A 102 -19.45 -36.38 -7.28
C ALA A 102 -20.81 -35.70 -7.44
N SER A 103 -20.86 -34.37 -7.29
CA SER A 103 -22.08 -33.58 -7.50
C SER A 103 -22.57 -33.66 -8.94
N LYS A 104 -21.65 -33.62 -9.91
CA LYS A 104 -21.99 -33.79 -11.33
C LYS A 104 -22.59 -35.18 -11.59
N LEU A 105 -21.96 -36.23 -11.07
CA LEU A 105 -22.47 -37.60 -11.23
C LEU A 105 -23.85 -37.78 -10.58
N ALA A 106 -24.06 -37.20 -9.38
CA ALA A 106 -25.35 -37.23 -8.71
C ALA A 106 -26.44 -36.53 -9.54
N TRP A 107 -26.12 -35.37 -10.13
CA TRP A 107 -27.03 -34.66 -11.02
C TRP A 107 -27.36 -35.46 -12.28
N GLU A 108 -26.38 -36.10 -12.92
CA GLU A 108 -26.60 -36.96 -14.08
C GLU A 108 -27.53 -38.14 -13.73
N GLN A 109 -27.35 -38.75 -12.56
CA GLN A 109 -28.23 -39.83 -12.08
C GLN A 109 -29.64 -39.32 -11.79
N GLU A 110 -29.79 -38.13 -11.20
CA GLU A 110 -31.10 -37.53 -10.93
C GLU A 110 -31.86 -37.25 -12.23
N VAL A 111 -31.19 -36.75 -13.26
CA VAL A 111 -31.79 -36.53 -14.59
C VAL A 111 -32.27 -37.85 -15.19
N VAL A 112 -31.50 -38.93 -15.06
CA VAL A 112 -31.91 -40.26 -15.55
C VAL A 112 -33.10 -40.78 -14.74
N PHE A 113 -33.08 -40.65 -13.41
CA PHE A 113 -34.16 -41.06 -12.53
C PHE A 113 -35.46 -40.32 -12.85
N GLN A 114 -35.40 -38.99 -13.03
CA GLN A 114 -36.57 -38.18 -13.37
C GLN A 114 -37.19 -38.63 -14.70
N ARG A 115 -36.37 -38.89 -15.73
CA ARG A 115 -36.87 -39.41 -17.02
C ARG A 115 -37.58 -40.75 -16.87
N GLN A 116 -37.02 -41.66 -16.06
CA GLN A 116 -37.64 -42.96 -15.81
C GLN A 116 -38.93 -42.85 -14.98
N ALA A 117 -38.97 -41.90 -14.02
CA ALA A 117 -40.16 -41.58 -13.25
C ALA A 117 -41.29 -41.05 -14.15
N ASP A 118 -40.98 -40.12 -15.05
CA ASP A 118 -41.95 -39.56 -16.00
C ASP A 118 -42.50 -40.65 -16.94
N GLU A 119 -41.65 -41.57 -17.41
CA GLU A 119 -42.07 -42.72 -18.23
C GLU A 119 -42.99 -43.66 -17.44
N LEU A 120 -42.65 -43.96 -16.18
CA LEU A 120 -43.49 -44.78 -15.30
C LEU A 120 -44.85 -44.13 -15.04
N GLU A 121 -44.89 -42.83 -14.76
CA GLU A 121 -46.14 -42.09 -14.55
C GLU A 121 -47.03 -42.11 -15.80
N LYS A 122 -46.43 -41.95 -16.99
CA LYS A 122 -47.14 -42.07 -18.26
C LYS A 122 -47.78 -43.46 -18.42
N THR A 123 -47.04 -44.54 -18.15
CA THR A 123 -47.58 -45.91 -18.27
C THR A 123 -48.70 -46.19 -17.26
N VAL A 124 -48.61 -45.65 -16.05
CA VAL A 124 -49.68 -45.79 -15.04
C VAL A 124 -50.92 -45.00 -15.44
N ASN A 125 -50.76 -43.80 -16.01
CA ASN A 125 -51.87 -43.01 -16.52
C ASN A 125 -52.56 -43.68 -17.72
N GLU A 126 -51.80 -44.30 -18.63
CA GLU A 126 -52.33 -45.12 -19.73
C GLU A 126 -53.13 -46.32 -19.19
N TYR A 127 -52.61 -46.99 -18.17
CA TYR A 127 -53.31 -48.07 -17.48
C TYR A 127 -54.62 -47.59 -16.82
N HIS A 128 -54.60 -46.47 -16.08
CA HIS A 128 -55.82 -45.91 -15.48
C HIS A 128 -56.84 -45.52 -16.54
N THR A 129 -56.40 -44.95 -17.66
CA THR A 129 -57.29 -44.59 -18.79
C THR A 129 -58.00 -45.82 -19.34
N MET A 130 -57.27 -46.91 -19.58
CA MET A 130 -57.87 -48.19 -20.02
C MET A 130 -58.78 -48.79 -18.95
N ALA A 131 -58.39 -48.73 -17.67
CA ALA A 131 -59.19 -49.24 -16.56
C ALA A 131 -60.50 -48.45 -16.36
N HIS A 132 -60.51 -47.15 -16.62
CA HIS A 132 -61.72 -46.33 -16.65
C HIS A 132 -62.63 -46.71 -17.82
N GLN A 133 -62.09 -46.91 -19.02
CA GLN A 133 -62.86 -47.37 -20.20
C GLN A 133 -63.53 -48.73 -19.96
N LEU A 134 -62.89 -49.61 -19.19
CA LEU A 134 -63.41 -50.93 -18.82
C LEU A 134 -64.34 -50.93 -17.59
N LEU A 135 -64.62 -49.76 -17.00
CA LEU A 135 -65.42 -49.60 -15.78
C LEU A 135 -64.87 -50.41 -14.59
N LEU A 136 -63.55 -50.37 -14.39
CA LEU A 136 -62.85 -51.03 -13.28
C LEU A 136 -62.44 -50.06 -12.15
N ILE A 137 -62.48 -48.73 -12.41
CA ILE A 137 -62.15 -47.66 -11.46
C ILE A 137 -63.26 -46.61 -11.55
N PRO A 138 -63.90 -46.19 -10.44
CA PRO A 138 -63.60 -46.47 -9.04
C PRO A 138 -63.99 -47.89 -8.57
N GLU A 139 -63.61 -48.30 -7.35
CA GLU A 139 -63.88 -49.64 -6.78
C GLU A 139 -65.37 -50.06 -6.81
N THR A 140 -66.27 -49.07 -6.90
CA THR A 140 -67.72 -49.23 -7.03
C THR A 140 -68.21 -49.46 -8.46
N ALA A 141 -67.31 -49.53 -9.45
CA ALA A 141 -67.66 -49.70 -10.84
C ALA A 141 -68.11 -51.14 -11.14
N GLU A 142 -69.00 -51.29 -12.12
CA GLU A 142 -69.77 -52.51 -12.38
C GLU A 142 -68.89 -53.76 -12.61
N ASN A 143 -67.73 -53.57 -13.26
CA ASN A 143 -66.78 -54.64 -13.54
C ASN A 143 -65.70 -54.81 -12.46
N ALA A 144 -65.61 -53.89 -11.49
CA ALA A 144 -64.56 -53.89 -10.47
C ALA A 144 -64.73 -55.01 -9.43
N LYS A 145 -65.96 -55.52 -9.24
CA LYS A 145 -66.29 -56.61 -8.29
C LYS A 145 -65.68 -56.40 -6.89
N GLY A 146 -65.62 -55.15 -6.42
CA GLY A 146 -65.07 -54.76 -5.12
C GLY A 146 -63.54 -54.88 -5.00
N ARG A 147 -62.79 -54.91 -6.12
CA ARG A 147 -61.31 -54.93 -6.12
C ARG A 147 -60.74 -53.56 -6.49
N LYS A 148 -59.69 -53.14 -5.78
CA LYS A 148 -58.93 -51.92 -6.08
C LYS A 148 -57.97 -52.14 -7.24
N PHE A 149 -58.33 -51.61 -8.41
CA PHE A 149 -57.47 -51.62 -9.60
C PHE A 149 -56.65 -50.33 -9.74
N GLN A 150 -56.87 -49.33 -8.92
CA GLN A 150 -56.12 -48.08 -8.97
C GLN A 150 -54.69 -48.27 -8.43
N ILE A 151 -53.71 -48.03 -9.29
CA ILE A 151 -52.29 -47.97 -8.93
C ILE A 151 -51.96 -46.55 -8.45
N GLU A 152 -51.64 -46.36 -7.18
CA GLU A 152 -51.07 -45.10 -6.67
C GLU A 152 -49.54 -45.20 -6.70
N LEU A 153 -48.88 -44.22 -7.32
CA LEU A 153 -47.43 -44.13 -7.42
C LEU A 153 -46.85 -43.27 -6.29
N THR A 154 -45.83 -43.76 -5.60
CA THR A 154 -45.05 -42.98 -4.61
C THR A 154 -43.59 -42.91 -5.06
N LEU A 155 -43.25 -41.86 -5.82
CA LEU A 155 -41.93 -41.70 -6.45
C LEU A 155 -40.78 -41.51 -5.43
N HIS A 156 -41.07 -40.96 -4.24
CA HIS A 156 -40.10 -40.80 -3.15
C HIS A 156 -39.95 -42.04 -2.26
N ALA A 157 -40.53 -43.18 -2.65
CA ALA A 157 -40.41 -44.40 -1.87
C ALA A 157 -38.99 -44.98 -1.99
N GLN A 158 -38.33 -45.21 -0.86
CA GLN A 158 -36.95 -45.71 -0.76
C GLN A 158 -36.69 -47.10 -1.37
N ARG A 159 -37.72 -47.81 -1.87
CA ARG A 159 -37.60 -49.12 -2.51
C ARG A 159 -38.65 -49.27 -3.62
N GLY A 160 -38.28 -49.90 -4.73
CA GLY A 160 -39.15 -50.10 -5.90
C GLY A 160 -40.45 -50.87 -5.63
N HIS A 161 -40.51 -51.71 -4.58
CA HIS A 161 -41.74 -52.44 -4.23
C HIS A 161 -42.72 -51.65 -3.35
N LYS A 162 -42.33 -50.46 -2.87
CA LYS A 162 -43.22 -49.49 -2.23
C LYS A 162 -43.68 -48.38 -3.18
N MET A 163 -43.23 -48.40 -4.44
CA MET A 163 -43.60 -47.38 -5.43
C MET A 163 -45.03 -47.55 -5.95
N SER A 164 -45.66 -48.73 -5.79
CA SER A 164 -47.05 -49.00 -6.19
C SER A 164 -47.94 -49.39 -5.00
N SER A 165 -49.18 -48.89 -4.94
CA SER A 165 -50.19 -49.29 -3.92
C SER A 165 -50.59 -50.76 -3.97
N ILE A 166 -50.22 -51.51 -5.00
CA ILE A 166 -50.48 -52.95 -5.13
C ILE A 166 -49.18 -53.70 -4.83
N ASP A 167 -49.24 -54.58 -3.84
CA ASP A 167 -48.13 -55.42 -3.41
C ASP A 167 -47.89 -56.55 -4.43
N LEU A 168 -47.03 -56.31 -5.42
CA LEU A 168 -46.66 -57.28 -6.46
C LEU A 168 -45.87 -58.49 -5.90
N ARG A 169 -45.51 -58.48 -4.61
CA ARG A 169 -44.79 -59.56 -3.94
C ARG A 169 -45.35 -59.75 -2.55
N LYS A 170 -46.53 -60.35 -2.45
CA LYS A 170 -46.96 -61.02 -1.22
C LYS A 170 -45.86 -61.99 -0.79
N GLU A 171 -45.11 -61.59 0.23
CA GLU A 171 -44.65 -62.33 1.40
C GLU A 171 -43.34 -61.72 1.90
N VAL A 172 -43.32 -61.39 3.21
CA VAL A 172 -42.34 -61.86 4.19
C VAL A 172 -42.35 -60.89 5.37
N TYR A 173 -42.83 -61.42 6.48
CA TYR A 173 -42.59 -60.95 7.85
C TYR A 173 -41.11 -60.59 8.06
N LEU A 174 -40.79 -59.29 8.17
CA LEU A 174 -39.66 -58.77 8.96
C LEU A 174 -39.67 -57.23 8.93
N ARG A 175 -40.57 -56.57 9.68
CA ARG A 175 -40.69 -55.10 9.58
C ARG A 175 -40.94 -54.30 10.85
N ALA A 176 -40.71 -54.88 12.02
CA ALA A 176 -40.63 -54.10 13.27
C ALA A 176 -39.17 -53.70 13.58
N ASP A 177 -38.23 -54.65 13.55
CA ASP A 177 -36.85 -54.37 13.97
C ASP A 177 -36.06 -53.46 13.01
N LYS A 178 -36.35 -53.51 11.71
CA LYS A 178 -35.69 -52.64 10.72
C LYS A 178 -36.25 -51.23 10.68
N GLN A 179 -37.45 -50.99 11.22
CA GLN A 179 -38.07 -49.66 11.27
C GLN A 179 -37.35 -48.79 12.31
N THR A 180 -37.06 -49.34 13.48
CA THR A 180 -36.34 -48.65 14.57
C THR A 180 -34.89 -48.37 14.22
N ALA A 181 -34.20 -49.32 13.56
CA ALA A 181 -32.86 -49.11 13.03
C ALA A 181 -32.80 -48.04 11.93
N TYR A 182 -33.87 -47.90 11.13
CA TYR A 182 -33.96 -46.87 10.09
C TYR A 182 -34.16 -45.47 10.67
N HIS A 183 -34.97 -45.33 11.72
CA HIS A 183 -35.14 -44.06 12.41
C HIS A 183 -33.83 -43.62 13.08
N GLY A 184 -33.14 -44.52 13.79
CA GLY A 184 -31.83 -44.20 14.37
C GLY A 184 -30.78 -43.78 13.34
N TYR A 185 -30.74 -44.46 12.18
CA TYR A 185 -29.85 -44.06 11.08
C TYR A 185 -30.22 -42.69 10.48
N ASN A 186 -31.52 -42.39 10.37
CA ASN A 186 -31.98 -41.13 9.80
C ASN A 186 -31.77 -39.95 10.77
N ASP A 187 -31.91 -40.19 12.07
CA ASP A 187 -31.60 -39.19 13.11
C ASP A 187 -30.09 -38.91 13.15
N GLU A 188 -29.24 -39.93 13.05
CA GLU A 188 -27.78 -39.75 12.96
C GLU A 188 -27.37 -39.02 11.67
N LYS A 189 -28.01 -39.36 10.54
CA LYS A 189 -27.81 -38.66 9.27
C LYS A 189 -28.21 -37.19 9.37
N ASN A 190 -29.36 -36.88 9.98
CA ASN A 190 -29.83 -35.51 10.15
C ASN A 190 -28.88 -34.71 11.05
N LEU A 191 -28.38 -35.32 12.14
CA LEU A 191 -27.39 -34.69 13.02
C LEU A 191 -26.08 -34.36 12.27
N LYS A 192 -25.63 -35.26 11.38
CA LYS A 192 -24.45 -35.01 10.54
C LYS A 192 -24.69 -33.95 9.47
N LEU A 193 -25.90 -33.86 8.93
CA LEU A 193 -26.31 -32.79 8.02
C LEU A 193 -26.31 -31.43 8.71
N GLU A 194 -26.89 -31.31 9.89
CA GLU A 194 -26.86 -30.07 10.69
C GLU A 194 -25.43 -29.65 11.04
N ALA A 195 -24.56 -30.61 11.39
CA ALA A 195 -23.15 -30.33 11.63
C ALA A 195 -22.42 -29.86 10.37
N LEU A 196 -22.75 -30.43 9.20
CA LEU A 196 -22.19 -30.03 7.91
C LEU A 196 -22.65 -28.61 7.53
N ASP A 197 -23.92 -28.29 7.73
CA ASP A 197 -24.49 -26.96 7.46
C ASP A 197 -23.83 -25.90 8.36
N ALA A 198 -23.63 -26.20 9.64
CA ALA A 198 -22.92 -25.32 10.57
C ALA A 198 -21.45 -25.10 10.17
N LEU A 199 -20.77 -26.15 9.70
CA LEU A 199 -19.39 -26.04 9.21
C LEU A 199 -19.30 -25.23 7.92
N THR A 200 -20.27 -25.42 7.02
CA THR A 200 -20.37 -24.70 5.76
C THR A 200 -20.58 -23.20 6.01
N GLU A 201 -21.44 -22.84 6.95
CA GLU A 201 -21.67 -21.43 7.29
C GLU A 201 -20.43 -20.80 7.93
N ARG A 202 -19.75 -21.52 8.83
CA ARG A 202 -18.48 -21.08 9.39
C ARG A 202 -17.38 -20.90 8.34
N CYS A 203 -17.34 -21.76 7.33
CA CYS A 203 -16.42 -21.61 6.19
C CYS A 203 -16.75 -20.35 5.39
N LYS A 204 -18.03 -20.03 5.16
CA LYS A 204 -18.43 -18.78 4.48
C LYS A 204 -18.05 -17.54 5.29
N GLU A 205 -18.27 -17.56 6.59
CA GLU A 205 -17.85 -16.47 7.49
C GLU A 205 -16.33 -16.26 7.41
N MET A 206 -15.54 -17.34 7.52
CA MET A 206 -14.08 -17.25 7.38
C MET A 206 -13.64 -16.75 6.00
N ILE A 207 -14.30 -17.15 4.92
CA ILE A 207 -14.01 -16.64 3.57
C ILE A 207 -14.26 -15.13 3.52
N SER A 208 -15.39 -14.67 4.05
CA SER A 208 -15.72 -13.23 4.06
C SER A 208 -14.72 -12.43 4.91
N ASP A 209 -14.28 -12.96 6.05
CA ASP A 209 -13.25 -12.33 6.88
C ASP A 209 -11.91 -12.23 6.14
N VAL A 210 -11.52 -13.28 5.42
CA VAL A 210 -10.30 -13.29 4.59
C VAL A 210 -10.42 -12.26 3.45
N GLU A 211 -11.55 -12.20 2.76
CA GLU A 211 -11.81 -11.20 1.71
C GLU A 211 -11.71 -9.77 2.25
N HIS A 212 -12.29 -9.50 3.43
CA HIS A 212 -12.16 -8.21 4.09
C HIS A 212 -10.70 -7.88 4.43
N LYS A 213 -9.95 -8.84 4.96
CA LYS A 213 -8.53 -8.65 5.27
C LYS A 213 -7.68 -8.41 4.02
N VAL A 214 -7.96 -9.12 2.93
CA VAL A 214 -7.29 -8.89 1.64
C VAL A 214 -7.55 -7.47 1.14
N ALA A 215 -8.81 -7.00 1.19
CA ALA A 215 -9.14 -5.64 0.80
C ALA A 215 -8.42 -4.59 1.68
N GLU A 216 -8.36 -4.79 3.00
CA GLU A 216 -7.58 -3.92 3.90
C GLU A 216 -6.09 -3.91 3.49
N TYR A 217 -5.49 -5.08 3.22
CA TYR A 217 -4.10 -5.18 2.77
C TYR A 217 -3.84 -4.43 1.46
N GLU A 218 -4.72 -4.54 0.47
CA GLU A 218 -4.59 -3.84 -0.81
C GLU A 218 -4.61 -2.31 -0.62
N THR A 219 -5.50 -1.81 0.25
CA THR A 219 -5.54 -0.36 0.54
C THR A 219 -4.27 0.12 1.24
N LEU A 220 -3.72 -0.69 2.16
CA LEU A 220 -2.48 -0.37 2.87
C LEU A 220 -1.27 -0.39 1.93
N GLU A 221 -1.25 -1.35 0.99
CA GLU A 221 -0.18 -1.46 -0.01
C GLU A 221 -0.15 -0.23 -0.93
N GLU A 222 -1.32 0.26 -1.37
CA GLU A 222 -1.39 1.48 -2.19
C GLU A 222 -0.99 2.72 -1.37
N GLN A 223 -1.33 2.81 -0.09
CA GLN A 223 -0.86 3.88 0.80
C GLN A 223 0.68 3.88 0.92
N ILE A 224 1.28 2.72 1.17
CA ILE A 224 2.75 2.57 1.25
C ILE A 224 3.41 2.98 -0.06
N LYS A 225 2.80 2.66 -1.20
CA LYS A 225 3.32 3.04 -2.51
C LYS A 225 3.28 4.55 -2.74
N ILE A 226 2.19 5.20 -2.35
CA ILE A 226 2.04 6.67 -2.41
C ILE A 226 3.07 7.34 -1.50
N GLU A 227 3.21 6.90 -0.25
CA GLU A 227 4.18 7.45 0.69
C GLU A 227 5.62 7.25 0.21
N ARG A 228 5.97 6.06 -0.30
CA ARG A 228 7.29 5.83 -0.90
C ARG A 228 7.58 6.77 -2.07
N ALA A 229 6.59 7.02 -2.93
CA ALA A 229 6.74 7.97 -4.03
C ALA A 229 6.91 9.41 -3.52
N ALA A 230 6.19 9.82 -2.48
CA ALA A 230 6.33 11.12 -1.85
C ALA A 230 7.73 11.32 -1.23
N VAL A 231 8.19 10.35 -0.44
CA VAL A 231 9.54 10.35 0.16
C VAL A 231 10.63 10.39 -0.91
N ALA A 232 10.47 9.62 -2.00
CA ALA A 232 11.43 9.64 -3.10
C ALA A 232 11.48 11.02 -3.80
N ALA A 233 10.33 11.66 -4.00
CA ALA A 233 10.25 13.00 -4.60
C ALA A 233 10.89 14.07 -3.70
N GLU A 234 10.62 14.02 -2.39
CA GLU A 234 11.21 14.93 -1.41
C GLU A 234 12.72 14.76 -1.32
N LYS A 235 13.20 13.51 -1.26
CA LYS A 235 14.63 13.21 -1.29
C LYS A 235 15.30 13.74 -2.56
N ALA A 236 14.68 13.57 -3.73
CA ALA A 236 15.21 14.09 -4.98
C ALA A 236 15.31 15.63 -4.98
N LYS A 237 14.34 16.32 -4.38
CA LYS A 237 14.38 17.77 -4.20
C LYS A 237 15.49 18.19 -3.25
N SER A 238 15.62 17.51 -2.10
CA SER A 238 16.70 17.75 -1.13
C SER A 238 18.08 17.52 -1.74
N ASP A 239 18.26 16.44 -2.51
CA ASP A 239 19.51 16.13 -3.22
C ASP A 239 19.88 17.24 -4.23
N GLU A 240 18.90 17.83 -4.92
CA GLU A 240 19.16 18.94 -5.84
C GLU A 240 19.56 20.23 -5.09
N GLU A 241 18.92 20.53 -3.96
CA GLU A 241 19.29 21.65 -3.09
C GLU A 241 20.72 21.48 -2.54
N ILE A 242 21.08 20.27 -2.08
CA ILE A 242 22.45 19.94 -1.64
C ILE A 242 23.45 20.19 -2.77
N ARG A 243 23.16 19.73 -3.99
CA ARG A 243 24.03 19.96 -5.16
C ARG A 243 24.18 21.44 -5.51
N GLN A 244 23.16 22.26 -5.28
CA GLN A 244 23.24 23.71 -5.47
C GLN A 244 24.16 24.32 -4.41
N TYR A 245 23.98 23.98 -3.14
CA TYR A 245 24.85 24.46 -2.06
C TYR A 245 26.30 24.03 -2.23
N GLU A 246 26.57 22.81 -2.70
CA GLU A 246 27.93 22.36 -3.00
C GLU A 246 28.56 23.18 -4.14
N ARG A 247 27.79 23.49 -5.19
CA ARG A 247 28.24 24.34 -6.31
C ARG A 247 28.58 25.75 -5.83
N ASP A 248 27.69 26.36 -5.07
CA ASP A 248 27.87 27.71 -4.53
C ASP A 248 29.08 27.75 -3.59
N THR A 249 29.22 26.75 -2.72
CA THR A 249 30.36 26.62 -1.81
C THR A 249 31.67 26.51 -2.60
N ARG A 250 31.75 25.65 -3.62
CA ARG A 250 32.93 25.53 -4.48
C ARG A 250 33.24 26.84 -5.22
N GLN A 251 32.21 27.55 -5.67
CA GLN A 251 32.37 28.84 -6.34
C GLN A 251 32.95 29.88 -5.38
N VAL A 252 32.41 29.99 -4.17
CA VAL A 252 32.90 30.91 -3.13
C VAL A 252 34.34 30.57 -2.74
N TYR A 253 34.66 29.29 -2.53
CA TYR A 253 36.04 28.87 -2.23
C TYR A 253 37.01 29.22 -3.36
N SER A 254 36.65 28.97 -4.62
CA SER A 254 37.52 29.30 -5.76
C SER A 254 37.68 30.81 -5.94
N HIS A 255 36.61 31.58 -5.76
CA HIS A 255 36.63 33.04 -5.80
C HIS A 255 37.51 33.63 -4.68
N ASN A 256 37.31 33.22 -3.43
CA ASN A 256 38.10 33.70 -2.29
C ASN A 256 39.58 33.33 -2.44
N LYS A 257 39.88 32.13 -2.97
CA LYS A 257 41.26 31.72 -3.26
C LYS A 257 41.89 32.62 -4.33
N ALA A 258 41.17 32.93 -5.40
CA ALA A 258 41.64 33.84 -6.45
C ALA A 258 41.86 35.27 -5.90
N GLU A 259 40.95 35.77 -5.07
CA GLU A 259 41.08 37.08 -4.42
C GLU A 259 42.27 37.14 -3.46
N CYS A 260 42.49 36.11 -2.65
CA CYS A 260 43.69 36.03 -1.80
C CYS A 260 44.99 36.07 -2.63
N LEU A 261 45.05 35.32 -3.73
CA LEU A 261 46.20 35.35 -4.64
C LEU A 261 46.40 36.74 -5.26
N ARG A 262 45.31 37.40 -5.66
CA ARG A 262 45.34 38.78 -6.21
C ARG A 262 45.84 39.79 -5.18
N MET A 263 45.33 39.72 -3.95
CA MET A 263 45.74 40.60 -2.86
C MET A 263 47.19 40.38 -2.45
N ASN A 264 47.64 39.12 -2.41
CA ASN A 264 49.05 38.81 -2.16
C ASN A 264 49.96 39.35 -3.28
N GLY A 265 49.53 39.25 -4.54
CA GLY A 265 50.25 39.85 -5.67
C GLY A 265 50.34 41.38 -5.54
N HIS A 266 49.24 42.05 -5.17
CA HIS A 266 49.25 43.49 -4.90
C HIS A 266 50.18 43.87 -3.73
N TYR A 267 50.17 43.09 -2.66
CA TYR A 267 51.06 43.30 -1.52
C TYR A 267 52.54 43.22 -1.94
N GLN A 268 52.92 42.18 -2.70
CA GLN A 268 54.28 42.04 -3.22
C GLN A 268 54.68 43.21 -4.12
N GLN A 269 53.79 43.66 -5.01
CA GLN A 269 54.03 44.85 -5.84
C GLN A 269 54.25 46.10 -4.98
N LEU A 270 53.44 46.30 -3.94
CA LEU A 270 53.55 47.43 -3.03
C LEU A 270 54.88 47.42 -2.25
N CYS A 271 55.34 46.24 -1.81
CA CYS A 271 56.65 46.09 -1.18
C CYS A 271 57.79 46.47 -2.14
N VAL A 272 57.71 46.06 -3.40
CA VAL A 272 58.71 46.42 -4.42
C VAL A 272 58.71 47.92 -4.68
N THR A 273 57.55 48.54 -4.87
CA THR A 273 57.47 50.00 -5.11
C THR A 273 57.93 50.80 -3.90
N TYR A 274 57.60 50.36 -2.68
CA TYR A 274 58.10 50.96 -1.44
C TYR A 274 59.63 50.89 -1.35
N ASN A 275 60.22 49.71 -1.58
CA ASN A 275 61.66 49.54 -1.56
C ASN A 275 62.37 50.42 -2.61
N ASN A 276 61.80 50.52 -3.81
CA ASN A 276 62.30 51.41 -4.86
C ASN A 276 62.22 52.89 -4.45
N LEU A 277 61.14 53.30 -3.78
CA LEU A 277 60.98 54.67 -3.29
C LEU A 277 61.99 55.01 -2.19
N VAL A 278 62.22 54.07 -1.26
CA VAL A 278 63.24 54.20 -0.21
C VAL A 278 64.64 54.29 -0.82
N HIS A 279 64.94 53.45 -1.84
CA HIS A 279 66.22 53.49 -2.54
C HIS A 279 66.44 54.85 -3.21
N THR A 280 65.49 55.29 -4.04
CA THR A 280 65.57 56.56 -4.77
C THR A 280 65.61 57.79 -3.83
N SER A 281 64.89 57.75 -2.70
CA SER A 281 64.97 58.78 -1.67
C SER A 281 66.36 58.83 -1.01
N ASN A 282 66.93 57.67 -0.68
CA ASN A 282 68.28 57.58 -0.14
C ASN A 282 69.34 58.06 -1.14
N GLU A 283 69.21 57.73 -2.42
CA GLU A 283 70.08 58.23 -3.48
C GLU A 283 69.98 59.75 -3.62
N ARG A 284 68.75 60.30 -3.65
CA ARG A 284 68.56 61.77 -3.68
C ARG A 284 69.16 62.43 -2.45
N ARG A 285 68.98 61.86 -1.25
CA ARG A 285 69.58 62.36 0.00
C ARG A 285 71.11 62.34 -0.05
N LYS A 286 71.72 61.29 -0.60
CA LYS A 286 73.17 61.22 -0.81
C LYS A 286 73.63 62.26 -1.83
N ALA A 287 72.92 62.43 -2.94
CA ALA A 287 73.23 63.41 -3.96
C ALA A 287 73.14 64.85 -3.44
N THR A 288 72.07 65.20 -2.72
CA THR A 288 71.95 66.52 -2.08
C THR A 288 72.96 66.73 -0.96
N GLY A 289 73.29 65.68 -0.19
CA GLY A 289 74.37 65.72 0.80
C GLY A 289 75.73 66.02 0.17
N ASN A 290 76.07 65.33 -0.92
CA ASN A 290 77.31 65.56 -1.67
C ASN A 290 77.35 66.96 -2.29
N GLU A 291 76.22 67.45 -2.82
CA GLU A 291 76.12 68.81 -3.36
C GLU A 291 76.27 69.87 -2.27
N ALA A 292 75.67 69.65 -1.08
CA ALA A 292 75.85 70.53 0.06
C ALA A 292 77.31 70.55 0.54
N ILE A 293 77.99 69.40 0.55
CA ILE A 293 79.44 69.32 0.84
C ILE A 293 80.23 70.14 -0.18
N ARG A 294 79.93 69.98 -1.48
CA ARG A 294 80.58 70.76 -2.55
C ARG A 294 80.44 72.26 -2.35
N ILE A 295 79.23 72.74 -2.06
CA ILE A 295 78.96 74.17 -1.82
C ILE A 295 79.68 74.66 -0.55
N ILE A 296 79.74 73.85 0.51
CA ILE A 296 80.49 74.19 1.73
C ILE A 296 81.99 74.29 1.43
N ASP A 297 82.54 73.35 0.66
CA ASP A 297 83.95 73.37 0.26
C ASP A 297 84.28 74.59 -0.62
N GLU A 298 83.36 75.02 -1.47
CA GLU A 298 83.49 76.25 -2.28
C GLU A 298 83.39 77.55 -1.44
N LEU A 299 82.72 77.54 -0.29
CA LEU A 299 82.61 78.70 0.62
C LEU A 299 83.77 78.85 1.61
N ILE A 300 84.54 77.77 1.82
CA ILE A 300 85.68 77.73 2.75
C ILE A 300 87.02 78.04 2.04
N ALA A 301 87.04 78.05 0.70
CA ALA A 301 88.16 78.47 -0.14
C ALA A 301 88.12 79.97 -0.48
#